data_AF-A0A822XX72-F1
#
_entry.id   AF-A0A822XX72-F1
#
_cell.length_a   1.000
_cell.length_b   1.000
_cell.length_c   1.000
_cell.angle_alpha   90.00
_cell.angle_beta   90.00
_cell.angle_gamma   90.00
#
_symmetry.space_group_name_H-M   'P 1'
#
loop_
_entity.id
_entity.type
_entity.pdbx_description
1 polymer ?
#
loop_
_entity_poly.entity_id
_entity_poly.type
_entity_poly.pdbx_seq_one_letter_code
_entity_poly.pdbx_strand_id
1 'polypeptide(L)'
;MKESIERERERERERRCYCCCIHCKKGRTKRKGGAVIAAAFKSEILKPKNLLAEQRRERKRRVGYQWIIRFLALGCYAMLLIPSFIQVGYYYFFSSQVHRGIVYGDQPRNRLDLYLPKNSNGKNQLWHL
;
A
#
# COMPACT_ATOMS: atom_id res chain seq x y z
N MET A 1 -3.38 35.18 -87.35
CA MET A 1 -4.48 35.19 -86.36
C MET A 1 -4.51 33.96 -85.46
N LYS A 2 -4.26 32.73 -85.96
CA LYS A 2 -4.16 31.54 -85.08
C LYS A 2 -2.90 31.57 -84.19
N GLU A 3 -1.77 31.98 -84.73
CA GLU A 3 -0.50 32.12 -83.98
C GLU A 3 -0.51 33.19 -82.88
N SER A 4 -1.35 34.21 -82.99
CA SER A 4 -1.53 35.22 -81.93
C SER A 4 -2.35 34.67 -80.76
N ILE A 5 -3.35 33.83 -81.05
CA ILE A 5 -4.17 33.14 -80.04
C ILE A 5 -3.36 32.08 -79.31
N GLU A 6 -2.49 31.36 -80.01
CA GLU A 6 -1.65 30.31 -79.42
C GLU A 6 -0.59 30.92 -78.48
N ARG A 7 0.01 32.06 -78.87
CA ARG A 7 0.90 32.85 -77.99
C ARG A 7 0.20 33.44 -76.76
N GLU A 8 -1.10 33.75 -76.83
CA GLU A 8 -1.87 34.16 -75.64
C GLU A 8 -2.16 32.98 -74.71
N ARG A 9 -2.47 31.79 -75.25
CA ARG A 9 -2.66 30.57 -74.45
C ARG A 9 -1.38 30.11 -73.75
N GLU A 10 -0.21 30.26 -74.37
CA GLU A 10 1.07 29.97 -73.72
C GLU A 10 1.35 30.95 -72.57
N ARG A 11 1.10 32.25 -72.76
CA ARG A 11 1.21 33.25 -71.67
C ARG A 11 0.20 33.03 -70.55
N GLU A 12 -0.98 32.48 -70.83
CA GLU A 12 -1.95 32.05 -69.81
C GLU A 12 -1.51 30.77 -69.07
N ARG A 13 -0.87 29.81 -69.75
CA ARG A 13 -0.27 28.63 -69.09
C ARG A 13 0.89 29.01 -68.19
N GLU A 14 1.79 29.89 -68.64
CA GLU A 14 2.88 30.39 -67.80
C GLU A 14 2.37 31.16 -66.58
N ARG A 15 1.37 32.05 -66.73
CA ARG A 15 0.73 32.72 -65.59
C ARG A 15 0.03 31.75 -64.64
N ARG A 16 -0.61 30.69 -65.16
CA ARG A 16 -1.22 29.63 -64.34
C ARG A 16 -0.17 28.82 -63.56
N CYS A 17 0.98 28.53 -64.17
CA CYS A 17 2.12 27.88 -63.50
C CYS A 17 2.78 28.78 -62.44
N TYR A 18 3.00 30.07 -62.72
CA TYR A 18 3.61 31.01 -61.76
C TYR A 18 2.68 31.37 -60.60
N CYS A 19 1.36 31.50 -60.84
CA CYS A 19 0.39 31.79 -59.78
C CYS A 19 0.17 30.57 -58.85
N CYS A 20 0.33 29.34 -59.36
CA CYS A 20 0.32 28.13 -58.54
C CYS A 20 1.54 28.06 -57.60
N CYS A 21 2.70 28.58 -58.01
CA CYS A 21 3.90 28.61 -57.16
C CYS A 21 3.83 29.69 -56.05
N ILE A 22 3.24 30.86 -56.30
CA ILE A 22 3.17 31.93 -55.29
C ILE A 22 2.06 31.71 -54.25
N HIS A 23 0.94 31.05 -54.61
CA HIS A 23 -0.11 30.69 -53.63
C HIS A 23 0.08 29.31 -52.98
N CYS A 24 1.08 28.52 -53.38
CA CYS A 24 1.47 27.29 -52.68
C CYS A 24 2.54 27.55 -51.59
N LYS A 25 2.37 28.63 -50.81
CA LYS A 25 2.82 28.66 -49.42
C LYS A 25 1.62 28.83 -48.50
N LYS A 26 0.78 27.80 -48.52
CA LYS A 26 -0.12 27.48 -47.42
C LYS A 26 0.75 27.21 -46.20
N GLY A 27 0.99 28.26 -45.42
CA GLY A 27 1.50 28.15 -44.07
C GLY A 27 0.66 27.13 -43.31
N ARG A 28 1.30 26.01 -42.98
CA ARG A 28 1.16 25.32 -41.69
C ARG A 28 2.20 24.22 -41.68
N THR A 29 3.37 24.57 -41.13
CA THR A 29 4.20 23.65 -40.36
C THR A 29 3.25 22.81 -39.50
N LYS A 30 2.96 21.58 -39.91
CA LYS A 30 2.14 20.67 -39.13
C LYS A 30 3.01 20.29 -37.94
N ARG A 31 2.86 21.07 -36.87
CA ARG A 31 3.34 20.84 -35.51
C ARG A 31 2.74 19.51 -35.05
N LYS A 32 3.29 18.39 -35.54
CA LYS A 32 2.83 17.03 -35.22
C LYS A 32 3.00 16.73 -33.72
N GLY A 33 3.80 17.51 -32.99
CA GLY A 33 3.87 17.44 -31.53
C GLY A 33 2.59 17.89 -30.83
N GLY A 34 1.87 18.90 -31.34
CA GLY A 34 0.71 19.46 -30.65
C GLY A 34 -0.52 18.54 -30.65
N ALA A 35 -0.73 17.78 -31.73
CA ALA A 35 -1.81 16.81 -31.80
C ALA A 35 -1.55 15.57 -30.94
N VAL A 36 -0.27 15.15 -30.84
CA VAL A 36 0.14 14.04 -29.96
C VAL A 36 0.06 14.47 -28.50
N ILE A 37 0.50 15.69 -28.16
CA ILE A 37 0.36 16.27 -26.81
C ILE A 37 -1.11 16.52 -26.47
N ALA A 38 -1.94 17.00 -27.40
CA ALA A 38 -3.37 17.16 -27.17
C ALA A 38 -4.10 15.81 -27.06
N ALA A 39 -3.68 14.78 -27.80
CA ALA A 39 -4.21 13.43 -27.67
C ALA A 39 -3.78 12.77 -26.35
N ALA A 40 -2.51 12.93 -25.94
CA ALA A 40 -1.98 12.48 -24.66
C ALA A 40 -2.69 13.18 -23.49
N PHE A 41 -2.82 14.51 -23.56
CA PHE A 41 -3.54 15.30 -22.56
C PHE A 41 -5.04 14.97 -22.52
N LYS A 42 -5.65 14.66 -23.67
CA LYS A 42 -7.05 14.20 -23.73
C LYS A 42 -7.23 12.79 -23.18
N SER A 43 -6.27 11.88 -23.36
CA SER A 43 -6.27 10.56 -22.71
C SER A 43 -5.98 10.63 -21.21
N GLU A 44 -5.31 11.69 -20.75
CA GLU A 44 -4.99 11.89 -19.33
C GLU A 44 -6.13 12.59 -18.57
N ILE A 45 -6.81 13.57 -19.20
CA ILE A 45 -7.97 14.28 -18.61
C ILE A 45 -9.26 13.48 -18.73
N LEU A 46 -9.47 12.72 -19.81
CA LEU A 46 -10.65 11.87 -19.94
C LEU A 46 -10.43 10.52 -19.21
N LYS A 47 -10.09 10.59 -17.92
CA LYS A 47 -10.17 9.44 -17.02
C LYS A 47 -11.59 8.87 -17.11
N PRO A 48 -11.76 7.62 -17.54
CA PRO A 48 -13.08 7.09 -17.81
C PRO A 48 -13.81 6.97 -16.45
N LYS A 49 -15.04 7.51 -16.36
CA LYS A 49 -15.85 7.66 -15.13
C LYS A 49 -16.11 6.33 -14.39
N ASN A 50 -15.79 5.21 -15.02
CA ASN A 50 -15.74 3.85 -14.50
C ASN A 50 -14.58 3.58 -13.53
N LEU A 51 -13.63 4.51 -13.33
CA LEU A 51 -12.64 4.37 -12.26
C LEU A 51 -13.30 4.39 -10.87
N LEU A 52 -14.34 5.20 -10.67
CA LEU A 52 -15.06 5.26 -9.38
C LEU A 52 -15.95 4.02 -9.13
N ALA A 53 -16.42 3.36 -10.19
CA ALA A 53 -17.20 2.12 -10.10
C ALA A 53 -16.29 0.92 -9.78
N GLU A 54 -15.12 0.84 -10.40
CA GLU A 54 -14.06 -0.14 -10.09
C GLU A 54 -13.48 0.10 -8.68
N GLN A 55 -13.15 1.33 -8.32
CA GLN A 55 -12.68 1.70 -6.97
C GLN A 55 -13.72 1.39 -5.87
N ARG A 56 -15.03 1.51 -6.16
CA ARG A 56 -16.10 1.20 -5.19
C ARG A 56 -16.30 -0.32 -5.01
N ARG A 57 -16.08 -1.13 -6.06
CA ARG A 57 -16.06 -2.60 -5.96
C ARG A 57 -14.84 -3.10 -5.19
N GLU A 58 -13.67 -2.49 -5.38
CA GLU A 58 -12.47 -2.84 -4.62
C GLU A 58 -12.55 -2.43 -3.14
N ARG A 59 -13.19 -1.30 -2.80
CA ARG A 59 -13.34 -0.88 -1.40
C ARG A 59 -14.18 -1.84 -0.55
N LYS A 60 -15.26 -2.41 -1.08
CA LYS A 60 -16.10 -3.36 -0.32
C LYS A 60 -15.34 -4.65 0.01
N ARG A 61 -14.52 -5.17 -0.90
CA ARG A 61 -13.70 -6.37 -0.67
C ARG A 61 -12.52 -6.09 0.28
N ARG A 62 -11.95 -4.88 0.23
CA ARG A 62 -10.84 -4.46 1.11
C ARG A 62 -11.23 -4.37 2.57
N VAL A 63 -12.44 -3.91 2.91
CA VAL A 63 -12.85 -3.78 4.32
C VAL A 63 -12.86 -5.13 5.02
N GLY A 64 -13.56 -6.14 4.49
CA GLY A 64 -13.62 -7.46 5.12
C GLY A 64 -12.26 -8.14 5.24
N TYR A 65 -11.46 -8.12 4.16
CA TYR A 65 -10.12 -8.72 4.16
C TYR A 65 -9.14 -8.03 5.12
N GLN A 66 -9.24 -6.72 5.30
CA GLN A 66 -8.44 -6.00 6.31
C GLN A 66 -8.77 -6.44 7.73
N TRP A 67 -10.04 -6.68 8.05
CA TRP A 67 -10.42 -7.21 9.36
C TRP A 67 -9.94 -8.64 9.55
N ILE A 68 -10.06 -9.49 8.52
CA ILE A 68 -9.58 -10.88 8.56
C ILE A 68 -8.05 -10.92 8.80
N ILE A 69 -7.26 -10.11 8.09
CA ILE A 69 -5.81 -10.04 8.33
C ILE A 69 -5.50 -9.56 9.74
N ARG A 70 -6.22 -8.55 10.26
CA ARG A 70 -6.02 -8.06 11.63
C ARG A 70 -6.30 -9.14 12.67
N PHE A 71 -7.40 -9.89 12.52
CA PHE A 71 -7.71 -11.02 13.39
C PHE A 71 -6.66 -12.13 13.27
N LEU A 72 -6.22 -12.45 12.07
CA LEU A 72 -5.18 -13.46 11.85
C LEU A 72 -3.86 -13.03 12.48
N ALA A 73 -3.45 -11.77 12.32
CA ALA A 73 -2.24 -11.23 12.93
C ALA A 73 -2.31 -11.28 14.47
N LEU A 74 -3.46 -10.94 15.06
CA LEU A 74 -3.67 -11.06 16.50
C LEU A 74 -3.63 -12.53 16.97
N GLY A 75 -4.23 -13.43 16.20
CA GLY A 75 -4.18 -14.87 16.46
C GLY A 75 -2.74 -15.41 16.41
N CYS A 76 -1.98 -15.06 15.38
CA CYS A 76 -0.56 -15.43 15.27
C CYS A 76 0.26 -14.88 16.44
N TYR A 77 0.02 -13.62 16.84
CA TYR A 77 0.67 -13.02 18.00
C TYR A 77 0.38 -13.81 19.29
N ALA A 78 -0.89 -14.12 19.55
CA ALA A 78 -1.28 -14.91 20.71
C ALA A 78 -0.66 -16.33 20.67
N MET A 79 -0.65 -16.99 19.50
CA MET A 79 -0.06 -18.33 19.35
C MET A 79 1.44 -18.36 19.61
N LEU A 80 2.17 -17.29 19.32
CA LEU A 80 3.60 -17.18 19.66
C LEU A 80 3.80 -16.94 21.17
N LEU A 81 2.87 -16.26 21.82
CA LEU A 81 2.93 -15.98 23.26
C LEU A 81 2.52 -17.18 24.12
N ILE A 82 1.48 -17.91 23.73
CA ILE A 82 0.92 -19.04 24.46
C ILE A 82 1.98 -20.07 24.91
N PRO A 83 2.91 -20.57 24.09
CA PRO A 83 3.89 -21.56 24.55
C PRO A 83 4.81 -21.01 25.66
N SER A 84 5.19 -19.74 25.60
CA SER A 84 5.99 -19.10 26.64
C SER A 84 5.21 -19.01 27.97
N PHE A 85 3.93 -18.66 27.91
CA PHE A 85 3.08 -18.59 29.09
C PHE A 85 2.72 -19.97 29.65
N ILE A 86 2.49 -20.97 28.79
CA ILE A 86 2.20 -22.35 29.21
C ILE A 86 3.38 -22.92 30.00
N GLN A 87 4.63 -22.69 29.56
CA GLN A 87 5.81 -23.18 30.28
C GLN A 87 5.88 -22.63 31.71
N VAL A 88 5.70 -21.32 31.87
CA VAL A 88 5.73 -20.66 33.19
C VAL A 88 4.55 -21.10 34.04
N GLY A 89 3.34 -21.15 33.46
CA GLY A 89 2.15 -21.60 34.16
C GLY A 89 2.25 -23.06 34.61
N TYR A 90 2.75 -23.94 33.73
CA TYR A 90 3.00 -25.35 34.06
C TYR A 90 3.97 -25.46 35.23
N TYR A 91 5.10 -24.74 35.18
CA TYR A 91 6.05 -24.70 36.28
C TYR A 91 5.41 -24.17 37.58
N TYR A 92 4.61 -23.11 37.49
CA TYR A 92 3.95 -22.48 38.63
C TYR A 92 2.93 -23.41 39.32
N PHE A 93 2.10 -24.10 38.54
CA PHE A 93 1.04 -24.96 39.08
C PHE A 93 1.55 -26.32 39.58
N PHE A 94 2.42 -26.97 38.80
CA PHE A 94 2.88 -28.34 39.08
C PHE A 94 4.11 -28.41 40.01
N SER A 95 4.86 -27.32 40.19
CA SER A 95 5.97 -27.31 41.13
C SER A 95 5.46 -27.25 42.57
N SER A 96 5.83 -28.24 43.38
CA SER A 96 5.61 -28.24 44.84
C SER A 96 6.41 -27.17 45.58
N GLN A 97 7.33 -26.48 44.89
CA GLN A 97 8.16 -25.42 45.48
C GLN A 97 7.37 -24.11 45.70
N VAL A 98 6.30 -23.88 44.95
CA VAL A 98 5.47 -22.68 45.08
C VAL A 98 4.37 -22.93 46.12
N HIS A 99 4.52 -22.36 47.31
CA HIS A 99 3.50 -22.38 48.35
C HIS A 99 2.59 -21.18 48.17
N ARG A 100 1.29 -21.44 47.95
CA ARG A 100 0.31 -20.44 47.56
C ARG A 100 -0.56 -20.02 48.73
N GLY A 101 -0.89 -18.73 48.79
CA GLY A 101 -1.95 -18.22 49.67
C GLY A 101 -1.62 -18.20 51.16
N ILE A 102 -0.34 -18.10 51.54
CA ILE A 102 0.08 -17.97 52.94
C ILE A 102 -0.34 -16.59 53.43
N VAL A 103 -1.17 -16.56 54.48
CA VAL A 103 -1.63 -15.32 55.10
C VAL A 103 -0.48 -14.73 55.92
N TYR A 104 -0.06 -13.51 55.56
CA TYR A 104 0.98 -12.79 56.28
C TYR A 104 0.34 -11.66 57.10
N GLY A 105 0.32 -11.83 58.43
CA GLY A 105 -0.32 -10.89 59.37
C GLY A 105 -1.84 -11.05 59.45
N ASP A 106 -2.49 -10.18 60.25
CA ASP A 106 -3.91 -10.33 60.59
C ASP A 106 -4.89 -9.87 59.50
N GLN A 107 -4.37 -9.34 58.38
CA GLN A 107 -5.21 -8.82 57.32
C GLN A 107 -5.56 -9.90 56.29
N PRO A 108 -6.85 -10.14 56.01
CA PRO A 108 -7.29 -11.21 55.11
C PRO A 108 -6.88 -11.00 53.64
N ARG A 109 -6.44 -9.79 53.28
CA ARG A 109 -6.01 -9.42 51.92
C ARG A 109 -4.51 -9.61 51.69
N ASN A 110 -3.75 -9.97 52.72
CA ASN A 110 -2.30 -10.11 52.63
C ASN A 110 -1.91 -11.58 52.48
N ARG A 111 -2.23 -12.16 51.31
CA ARG A 111 -1.85 -13.53 50.94
C ARG A 111 -0.65 -13.47 50.00
N LEU A 112 0.43 -14.13 50.37
CA LEU A 112 1.67 -14.17 49.60
C LEU A 112 1.96 -15.58 49.09
N ASP A 113 2.45 -15.66 47.85
CA ASP A 113 2.94 -16.88 47.24
C ASP A 113 4.48 -16.93 47.39
N LEU A 114 4.99 -17.94 48.10
CA LEU A 114 6.41 -18.10 48.43
C LEU A 114 7.03 -19.23 47.60
N TYR A 115 8.23 -19.01 47.08
CA TYR A 115 9.03 -20.05 46.42
C TYR A 115 10.05 -20.63 47.39
N LEU A 116 9.91 -21.92 47.72
CA LEU A 116 10.86 -22.63 48.58
C LEU A 116 11.83 -23.45 47.72
N PRO A 117 13.15 -23.22 47.82
CA PRO A 117 14.13 -24.01 47.08
C PRO A 117 14.14 -25.46 47.59
N LYS A 118 14.22 -26.40 46.65
CA LYS A 118 14.18 -27.87 46.87
C LYS A 118 15.25 -28.41 47.84
N ASN A 119 16.33 -27.64 48.07
CA ASN A 119 17.46 -28.01 48.91
C ASN A 119 17.62 -27.01 50.07
N SER A 120 16.62 -26.93 50.95
CA SER A 120 16.76 -26.24 52.24
C SER A 120 16.77 -27.27 53.37
N ASN A 121 17.80 -28.11 53.40
CA ASN A 121 18.27 -28.63 54.68
C ASN A 121 18.67 -27.39 55.49
N GLY A 122 17.77 -26.90 56.36
CA GLY A 122 17.74 -25.58 56.98
C GLY A 122 19.04 -25.10 57.62
N LYS A 123 20.04 -24.80 56.82
CA LYS A 123 21.24 -24.09 57.20
C LYS A 123 21.07 -22.68 56.70
N ASN A 124 20.49 -21.87 57.56
CA ASN A 124 20.74 -20.44 57.60
C ASN A 124 22.27 -20.28 57.75
N GLN A 125 22.99 -20.22 56.63
CA GLN A 125 24.33 -19.63 56.58
C GLN A 125 24.06 -18.13 56.37
N LEU A 126 23.52 -17.48 57.40
CA LEU A 126 24.29 -16.72 58.38
C LEU A 126 25.03 -15.58 57.69
N TRP A 127 24.42 -14.40 57.77
CA TRP A 127 24.98 -13.09 57.43
C TRP A 127 26.13 -12.68 58.36
N HIS A 128 27.12 -13.54 58.58
CA HIS A 128 28.32 -13.20 59.33
C HIS A 128 29.52 -14.00 58.81
N LEU A 129 30.22 -13.42 57.82
CA LEU A 129 31.68 -13.18 57.77
C LEU A 129 32.06 -12.64 56.39
#